data_AF-A0A6N9PWY2-F1
#
_entry.id   AF-A0A6N9PWY2-F1
#
_cell.length_a   1.000
_cell.length_b   1.000
_cell.length_c   1.000
_cell.angle_alpha   90.00
_cell.angle_beta   90.00
_cell.angle_gamma   90.00
#
_symmetry.space_group_name_H-M   'P 1'
#
loop_
_entity.id
_entity.type
_entity.pdbx_description
1 polymer ?
#
loop_
_entity_poly.entity_id
_entity_poly.type
_entity_poly.pdbx_seq_one_letter_code
_entity_poly.pdbx_strand_id
1 'polypeptide(L)' 'MSRYLTDRCVSIQALGDDVRIITGDKVIEVPKNTVMAHLFSTNFHVEGDAVLHTSHGSIHIRGDVDQ' A
#
# COMPACT_ATOMS: atom_id res chain seq x y z
N MET A 1 19.41 -5.23 -12.32
CA MET A 1 18.31 -4.31 -11.97
C MET A 1 18.89 -3.13 -11.20
N SER A 2 18.62 -1.89 -11.63
CA SER A 2 19.17 -0.67 -11.02
C SER A 2 18.61 -0.46 -9.62
N ARG A 3 19.47 -0.31 -8.60
CA ARG A 3 19.09 -0.07 -7.18
C ARG A 3 18.18 1.15 -7.01
N TYR A 4 18.22 2.10 -7.93
CA TYR A 4 17.44 3.34 -7.86
C TYR A 4 15.92 3.17 -8.08
N LEU A 5 15.49 2.08 -8.73
CA LEU A 5 14.06 1.83 -8.97
C LEU A 5 13.37 1.21 -7.75
N THR A 6 14.09 0.43 -6.95
CA THR A 6 13.57 -0.22 -5.74
C THR A 6 13.36 0.76 -4.59
N ASP A 7 14.14 1.84 -4.52
CA ASP A 7 13.94 2.90 -3.49
C ASP A 7 12.63 3.68 -3.70
N ARG A 8 12.00 3.54 -4.87
CA ARG A 8 10.78 4.26 -5.24
C ARG A 8 9.54 3.38 -5.30
N CYS A 9 9.58 2.18 -4.72
CA CYS A 9 8.44 1.28 -4.69
C CYS A 9 8.09 0.90 -3.25
N VAL A 10 6.79 0.89 -2.95
CA VAL A 10 6.23 0.24 -1.77
C VAL A 10 5.52 -1.04 -2.21
N SER A 11 5.70 -2.12 -1.45
CA SER A 11 4.87 -3.32 -1.60
C SER A 11 3.73 -3.24 -0.59
N ILE A 12 2.50 -3.29 -1.06
CA ILE A 12 1.28 -3.20 -0.26
C ILE A 12 0.64 -4.58 -0.25
N GLN A 13 0.59 -5.20 0.92
CA GLN A 13 -0.10 -6.47 1.16
C GLN A 13 -1.45 -6.19 1.79
N ALA A 14 -2.54 -6.55 1.11
CA ALA A 14 -3.88 -6.41 1.65
C ALA A 14 -4.20 -7.57 2.62
N LEU A 15 -4.56 -7.22 3.86
CA LEU A 15 -5.01 -8.17 4.88
C LEU A 15 -6.55 -8.18 5.00
N GLY A 16 -7.17 -7.02 4.83
CA GLY A 16 -8.61 -6.82 4.79
C GLY A 16 -9.21 -6.96 3.40
N ASP A 17 -10.54 -7.05 3.35
CA ASP A 17 -11.32 -7.07 2.10
C ASP A 17 -11.62 -5.66 1.57
N ASP A 18 -11.29 -4.64 2.35
CA ASP A 18 -11.61 -3.22 2.16
C ASP A 18 -10.39 -2.36 1.82
N VAL A 19 -9.28 -2.97 1.40
CA VAL A 19 -8.02 -2.26 1.14
C VAL A 19 -8.11 -1.44 -0.14
N ARG A 20 -7.83 -0.14 -0.03
CA ARG A 20 -7.86 0.81 -1.14
C ARG A 20 -6.62 1.68 -1.15
N ILE A 21 -6.06 1.89 -2.34
CA ILE A 21 -4.98 2.85 -2.57
C ILE A 21 -5.57 4.06 -3.30
N ILE A 22 -5.44 5.23 -2.68
CA ILE A 22 -5.95 6.50 -3.19
C ILE A 22 -4.75 7.32 -3.65
N THR A 23 -4.72 7.70 -4.92
CA THR A 23 -3.66 8.52 -5.52
C THR A 23 -4.27 9.58 -6.42
N GLY A 24 -4.23 10.83 -5.99
CA GLY A 24 -4.91 11.93 -6.68
C GLY A 24 -6.42 11.68 -6.79
N ASP A 25 -6.91 11.56 -8.03
CA ASP A 25 -8.31 11.26 -8.38
C ASP A 25 -8.59 9.76 -8.57
N LYS A 26 -7.58 8.90 -8.44
CA LYS A 26 -7.70 7.46 -8.65
C LYS A 26 -7.84 6.70 -7.35
N VAL A 27 -8.75 5.74 -7.36
CA VAL A 27 -8.93 4.75 -6.30
C VAL A 27 -8.66 3.37 -6.90
N ILE A 28 -7.77 2.61 -6.27
CA ILE A 28 -7.42 1.24 -6.66
C ILE A 28 -7.84 0.32 -5.52
N GLU A 29 -8.83 -0.53 -5.77
CA GLU A 29 -9.24 -1.58 -4.84
C GLU A 29 -8.24 -2.74 -4.91
N VAL A 30 -7.71 -3.15 -3.75
CA VAL A 30 -6.72 -4.22 -3.65
C VAL A 30 -7.40 -5.44 -3.01
N PRO A 31 -7.55 -6.55 -3.74
CA PRO A 31 -8.20 -7.73 -3.19
C PRO A 31 -7.40 -8.29 -2.00
N LYS A 32 -8.10 -8.82 -1.00
CA LYS A 32 -7.50 -9.49 0.15
C LYS A 32 -6.48 -10.55 -0.27
N ASN A 33 -5.41 -10.68 0.52
CA ASN A 33 -4.27 -11.58 0.28
C ASN A 33 -3.49 -11.29 -1.02
N THR A 34 -3.72 -10.13 -1.65
CA THR A 34 -2.95 -9.69 -2.80
C THR A 34 -1.79 -8.82 -2.34
N VAL A 35 -0.66 -8.95 -3.05
CA VAL A 35 0.50 -8.08 -2.91
C VAL A 35 0.61 -7.23 -4.16
N MET A 36 0.60 -5.90 -4.00
CA MET A 36 0.72 -4.94 -5.08
C MET A 36 1.95 -4.06 -4.89
N ALA A 37 2.74 -3.90 -5.96
CA ALA A 37 3.83 -2.94 -6.00
C ALA A 37 3.31 -1.57 -6.48
N HIS A 38 3.51 -0.52 -5.68
CA HIS A 38 3.11 0.85 -6.01
C HIS A 38 4.33 1.79 -6.03
N LEU A 39 4.45 2.59 -7.09
CA LEU A 39 5.57 3.53 -7.24
C LEU A 39 5.27 4.86 -6.55
N PHE A 40 6.23 5.40 -5.81
CA PHE A 40 6.21 6.73 -5.17
C PHE A 40 6.31 7.89 -6.18
N SER A 41 5.72 7.79 -7.38
CA SER A 41 5.72 8.89 -8.34
C SER A 41 4.81 10.04 -7.91
N THR A 42 3.89 9.79 -6.98
CA THR A 42 2.94 10.75 -6.40
C THR A 42 2.65 10.40 -4.95
N ASN A 43 2.12 11.34 -4.18
CA ASN A 43 1.58 11.05 -2.85
C ASN A 43 0.38 10.10 -2.99
N PHE A 44 0.31 9.11 -2.12
CA PHE A 44 -0.83 8.20 -2.04
C PHE A 44 -1.23 7.98 -0.58
N HIS A 45 -2.47 7.55 -0.40
CA HIS A 45 -3.06 7.16 0.86
C HIS A 45 -3.54 5.72 0.76
N VAL A 46 -3.48 4.96 1.85
CA VAL A 46 -3.96 3.57 1.91
C VAL A 46 -4.99 3.49 3.03
N GLU A 47 -6.18 3.00 2.70
CA GLU A 47 -7.27 2.69 3.62
C GLU A 47 -7.42 1.18 3.78
N GLY A 48 -7.96 0.73 4.92
CA GLY A 48 -8.17 -0.69 5.25
C GLY A 48 -7.02 -1.35 6.00
N ASP A 49 -7.17 -2.65 6.29
CA ASP A 49 -6.13 -3.45 6.98
C ASP A 49 -5.06 -3.94 6.00
N ALA A 50 -3.83 -3.43 6.11
CA ALA A 50 -2.76 -3.68 5.15
C ALA A 50 -1.36 -3.57 5.76
N VAL A 51 -0.39 -4.21 5.11
CA VAL A 51 1.04 -4.08 5.41
C VAL A 51 1.77 -3.41 4.27
N LEU A 52 2.48 -2.32 4.56
CA LEU A 52 3.34 -1.61 3.62
C LEU A 52 4.78 -2.01 3.88
N HIS A 53 5.45 -2.63 2.92
CA HIS A 53 6.88 -2.88 2.95
C HIS A 53 7.60 -1.80 2.14
N THR A 54 8.40 -1.00 2.84
CA THR A 54 9.24 0.05 2.26
C THR A 54 10.72 -0.32 2.43
N SER A 55 11.60 0.42 1.77
CA SER A 55 13.05 0.34 2.02
C SER A 55 13.45 0.71 3.46
N HIS A 56 12.58 1.43 4.18
CA HIS A 56 12.80 1.86 5.56
C HIS A 56 12.23 0.89 6.60
N GLY A 57 11.54 -0.16 6.16
CA GLY A 57 10.89 -1.14 7.02
C GLY A 57 9.40 -1.31 6.70
N SER A 58 8.74 -2.14 7.52
CA SER A 58 7.33 -2.48 7.36
C SER A 58 6.45 -1.61 8.25
N ILE A 59 5.32 -1.15 7.71
CA ILE A 59 4.30 -0.37 8.41
C ILE A 59 2.99 -1.15 8.35
N HIS A 60 2.37 -1.39 9.51
CA HIS A 60 1.03 -1.98 9.59
C HIS A 60 -0.01 -0.87 9.68
N ILE A 61 -0.91 -0.85 8.70
CA ILE A 61 -2.12 -0.04 8.72
C ILE A 61 -3.23 -0.95 9.23
N ARG A 62 -3.85 -0.57 10.34
CA ARG A 62 -5.06 -1.23 10.82
C ARG A 62 -6.23 -0.38 10.36
N GLY A 63 -7.16 -0.97 9.62
CA GLY A 63 -8.44 -0.34 9.34
C GLY A 63 -9.15 0.02 10.66
N ASP A 64 -10.08 0.96 10.60
CA ASP A 64 -10.90 1.32 11.77
C ASP A 64 -11.50 0.04 12.37
N VAL A 65 -11.02 -0.30 13.56
CA VAL A 65 -11.70 -1.27 14.41
C VAL A 65 -12.79 -0.45 15.06
N ASP A 66 -14.05 -0.68 14.69
CA ASP A 66 -15.23 -0.08 15.34
C ASP A 66 -14.95 0.04 16.85
N GLN A 67 -14.75 1.28 17.31
CA GLN A 67 -14.49 1.63 18.72
C GLN A 67 -15.79 1.79 19.49
#